data_AF-A0A7W1WMP6-F1
#
_entry.id   AF-A0A7W1WMP6-F1
#
_cell.length_a   1.000
_cell.length_b   1.000
_cell.length_c   1.000
_cell.angle_alpha   90.00
_cell.angle_beta   90.00
_cell.angle_gamma   90.00
#
_symmetry.space_group_name_H-M   'P 1'
#
loop_
_entity.id
_entity.type
_entity.pdbx_description
1 polymer ?
#
loop_
_entity_poly.entity_id
_entity_poly.type
_entity_poly.pdbx_seq_one_letter_code
_entity_poly.pdbx_strand_id
1 'polypeptide(L)'
;MALYFAYGSNMLAARLRARCASARMVGRVVAAGFDLAFDKIGQDGSGKATLIAGGPGVQGVLFDLAAADLALLDEIEGLGRGYDRVMLDLDGQRAMAYLAPPQFRAPGMLPFDWYLGLVLAGARQAVLPADWIARLAAQPFITDPQPDRPRRAEALALLAGLPARLATGPRLRDMQGTAARPPQTDHAGPAPEGGALHIHQHWTGLPASARGASVAMGNFDGVHRGHRAVIDAARAACDAPLGVITFEPHPREFFAPEAPPFRLMNAEARANRLRRLGVDHLYQLPFGAVLAGLTPEAFARDVLVEGLGVAHVTVGQDFFFGHGRAGDCDTLCDLGQRFGFGVTVAPLVGEDGRDFSSTAIRQALAEGRTRDAERMLGHWHRIEGEVLHGEKRGRELGYPTANMSVDGLHLPKLGVYAVLADVLGGPHKGCWPGVASLGVRPMFGENRPNLEVHLFDFDGDLYGEHLSVALVEYLRPEMKFDGLPALIEQMDRDSAEARAILSAP
;
A
#
# COMPACT_ATOMS: atom_id res chain seq x y z
N MET A 1 -10.25 10.40 -28.44
CA MET A 1 -11.07 9.41 -27.73
C MET A 1 -10.78 8.05 -28.34
N ALA A 2 -10.45 7.06 -27.52
CA ALA A 2 -9.97 5.75 -27.92
C ALA A 2 -10.97 4.67 -27.45
N LEU A 3 -11.28 3.73 -28.34
CA LEU A 3 -12.10 2.58 -27.98
C LEU A 3 -11.26 1.56 -27.21
N TYR A 4 -11.77 1.12 -26.06
CA TYR A 4 -11.21 0.08 -25.22
C TYR A 4 -12.19 -1.08 -25.09
N PHE A 5 -11.72 -2.27 -25.42
CA PHE A 5 -12.45 -3.52 -25.28
C PHE A 5 -12.08 -4.20 -23.95
N ALA A 6 -13.04 -4.21 -23.03
CA ALA A 6 -12.94 -4.89 -21.75
C ALA A 6 -13.62 -6.26 -21.81
N TYR A 7 -12.92 -7.30 -21.35
CA TYR A 7 -13.42 -8.67 -21.30
C TYR A 7 -13.20 -9.35 -19.93
N GLY A 8 -12.50 -8.67 -19.00
CA GLY A 8 -12.23 -9.11 -17.63
C GLY A 8 -12.93 -8.23 -16.59
N SER A 9 -12.29 -7.99 -15.44
CA SER A 9 -12.92 -7.22 -14.34
C SER A 9 -13.29 -5.78 -14.73
N ASN A 10 -12.60 -5.19 -15.72
CA ASN A 10 -12.90 -3.85 -16.24
C ASN A 10 -14.21 -3.77 -17.04
N MET A 11 -14.89 -4.88 -17.31
CA MET A 11 -16.26 -4.85 -17.83
C MET A 11 -17.22 -4.14 -16.86
N LEU A 12 -16.92 -4.14 -15.56
CA LEU A 12 -17.70 -3.43 -14.56
C LEU A 12 -17.40 -1.92 -14.63
N ALA A 13 -18.36 -1.13 -15.09
CA ALA A 13 -18.17 0.30 -15.34
C ALA A 13 -17.78 1.09 -14.08
N ALA A 14 -18.28 0.71 -12.89
CA ALA A 14 -17.89 1.35 -11.63
C ALA A 14 -16.40 1.15 -11.33
N ARG A 15 -15.88 -0.06 -11.59
CA ARG A 15 -14.47 -0.38 -11.43
C ARG A 15 -13.60 0.35 -12.46
N LEU A 16 -14.04 0.37 -13.72
CA LEU A 16 -13.30 1.07 -14.76
C LEU A 16 -13.30 2.58 -14.53
N ARG A 17 -14.41 3.20 -14.10
CA ARG A 17 -14.47 4.64 -13.81
C ARG A 17 -13.66 5.07 -12.61
N ALA A 18 -13.50 4.20 -11.61
CA ALA A 18 -12.58 4.45 -10.49
C ALA A 18 -11.12 4.57 -10.96
N ARG A 19 -10.79 4.03 -12.14
CA ARG A 19 -9.46 4.06 -12.76
C ARG A 19 -9.34 5.06 -13.89
N CYS A 20 -10.43 5.26 -14.64
CA CYS A 20 -10.52 6.07 -15.84
C CYS A 20 -11.84 6.83 -15.82
N ALA A 21 -11.86 8.03 -15.24
CA ALA A 21 -13.10 8.78 -14.99
C ALA A 21 -13.92 9.07 -16.27
N SER A 22 -13.26 9.20 -17.42
CA SER A 22 -13.89 9.40 -18.74
C SER A 22 -14.57 8.16 -19.30
N ALA A 23 -14.43 6.99 -18.67
CA ALA A 23 -14.94 5.73 -19.19
C ALA A 23 -16.46 5.75 -19.41
N ARG A 24 -16.83 5.76 -20.68
CA ARG A 24 -18.21 5.72 -21.15
C ARG A 24 -18.45 4.45 -21.94
N MET A 25 -19.34 3.58 -21.45
CA MET A 25 -19.75 2.40 -22.21
C MET A 25 -20.42 2.85 -23.51
N VAL A 26 -19.91 2.36 -24.63
CA VAL A 26 -20.45 2.67 -25.98
C VAL A 26 -21.13 1.47 -26.63
N GLY A 27 -20.84 0.25 -26.17
CA GLY A 27 -21.49 -0.94 -26.72
C GLY A 27 -21.00 -2.25 -26.14
N ARG A 28 -21.49 -3.34 -26.72
CA ARG A 28 -21.07 -4.71 -26.50
C ARG A 28 -20.57 -5.24 -27.83
N VAL A 29 -19.52 -6.05 -27.81
CA VAL A 29 -18.96 -6.62 -29.04
C VAL A 29 -18.33 -7.98 -28.75
N VAL A 30 -18.18 -8.79 -29.80
CA VAL A 30 -17.52 -10.09 -29.73
C VAL A 30 -16.14 -10.00 -30.35
N ALA A 31 -15.11 -10.37 -29.60
CA ALA A 31 -13.78 -10.62 -30.15
C ALA A 31 -13.75 -12.03 -30.77
N ALA A 32 -14.11 -12.14 -32.04
CA ALA A 32 -14.13 -13.40 -32.78
C ALA A 32 -12.73 -14.02 -32.89
N GLY A 33 -12.64 -15.36 -32.88
CA GLY A 33 -11.37 -16.08 -32.97
C GLY A 33 -10.54 -16.08 -31.68
N PHE A 34 -11.07 -15.51 -30.59
CA PHE A 34 -10.45 -15.57 -29.26
C PHE A 34 -11.24 -16.49 -28.32
N ASP A 35 -10.54 -17.03 -27.32
CA ASP A 35 -11.12 -17.61 -26.12
C ASP A 35 -10.71 -16.84 -24.86
N LEU A 36 -11.49 -16.97 -23.80
CA LEU A 36 -11.21 -16.36 -22.52
C LEU A 36 -10.49 -17.36 -21.61
N ALA A 37 -9.31 -17.00 -21.12
CA ALA A 37 -8.55 -17.75 -20.13
C ALA A 37 -8.37 -16.94 -18.84
N PHE A 38 -8.21 -17.61 -17.71
CA PHE A 38 -7.85 -17.00 -16.43
C PHE A 38 -6.41 -17.34 -16.02
N ASP A 39 -5.52 -17.56 -17.00
CA ASP A 39 -4.16 -18.04 -16.74
C ASP A 39 -3.11 -16.93 -16.66
N LYS A 40 -3.51 -15.65 -16.72
CA LYS A 40 -2.57 -14.54 -16.50
C LYS A 40 -2.16 -14.51 -15.03
N ILE A 41 -0.86 -14.47 -14.76
CA ILE A 41 -0.30 -14.46 -13.41
C ILE A 41 -0.63 -13.14 -12.71
N GLY A 42 -1.52 -13.20 -11.72
CA GLY A 42 -1.83 -12.08 -10.84
C GLY A 42 -0.70 -11.84 -9.84
N GLN A 43 -0.50 -10.58 -9.46
CA GLN A 43 0.43 -10.21 -8.37
C GLN A 43 0.03 -10.83 -7.02
N ASP A 44 -1.23 -11.25 -6.91
CA ASP A 44 -1.84 -11.85 -5.72
C ASP A 44 -1.81 -13.38 -5.74
N GLY A 45 -1.11 -13.97 -6.71
CA GLY A 45 -0.98 -15.42 -6.89
C GLY A 45 -2.18 -16.09 -7.55
N SER A 46 -3.23 -15.34 -7.95
CA SER A 46 -4.37 -15.89 -8.70
C SER A 46 -4.29 -15.67 -10.19
N GLY A 47 -5.09 -16.44 -10.91
CA GLY A 47 -5.36 -16.26 -12.32
C GLY A 47 -6.18 -14.99 -12.62
N LYS A 48 -5.79 -14.24 -13.65
CA LYS A 48 -6.53 -13.09 -14.17
C LYS A 48 -6.91 -13.33 -15.63
N ALA A 49 -7.96 -12.63 -16.08
CA ALA A 49 -8.51 -12.80 -17.41
C ALA A 49 -7.51 -12.37 -18.50
N THR A 50 -7.34 -13.17 -19.55
CA THR A 50 -6.66 -12.81 -20.80
C THR A 50 -7.36 -13.42 -22.01
N LEU A 51 -7.18 -12.83 -23.19
CA LEU A 51 -7.60 -13.46 -24.45
C LEU A 51 -6.52 -14.39 -24.98
N ILE A 52 -6.94 -15.53 -25.51
CA ILE A 52 -6.09 -16.51 -26.19
C ILE A 52 -6.64 -16.77 -27.60
N ALA A 53 -5.79 -16.98 -28.60
CA ALA A 53 -6.25 -17.24 -29.96
C ALA A 53 -6.88 -18.64 -30.12
N GLY A 54 -7.77 -18.81 -31.09
CA GLY A 54 -8.35 -20.10 -31.48
C GLY A 54 -9.69 -20.46 -30.84
N GLY A 55 -10.41 -19.48 -30.29
CA GLY A 55 -11.70 -19.70 -29.62
C GLY A 55 -12.94 -19.31 -30.44
N PRO A 56 -14.15 -19.65 -29.96
CA PRO A 56 -15.42 -19.35 -30.61
C PRO A 56 -15.81 -17.86 -30.56
N GLY A 57 -15.07 -17.06 -29.80
CA GLY A 57 -15.31 -15.63 -29.59
C GLY A 57 -15.54 -15.28 -28.13
N VAL A 58 -15.05 -14.10 -27.71
CA VAL A 58 -15.22 -13.59 -26.35
C VAL A 58 -16.16 -12.40 -26.35
N GLN A 59 -17.24 -12.47 -25.56
CA GLN A 59 -18.15 -11.35 -25.34
C GLN A 59 -17.48 -10.34 -24.40
N GLY A 60 -17.52 -9.06 -24.76
CA GLY A 60 -17.01 -7.99 -23.92
C GLY A 60 -17.74 -6.68 -24.12
N VAL A 61 -17.21 -5.65 -23.47
CA VAL A 61 -17.80 -4.31 -23.39
C VAL A 61 -16.86 -3.31 -24.02
N LEU A 62 -17.38 -2.46 -24.90
CA LEU A 62 -16.65 -1.34 -25.46
C LEU A 62 -16.86 -0.09 -24.61
N PHE A 63 -15.74 0.53 -24.27
CA PHE A 63 -15.69 1.82 -23.60
C PHE A 63 -14.99 2.83 -24.49
N ASP A 64 -15.44 4.06 -24.39
CA ASP A 64 -14.77 5.24 -24.92
C ASP A 64 -13.97 5.90 -23.80
N LEU A 65 -12.68 6.15 -24.07
CA LEU A 65 -11.72 6.72 -23.13
C LEU A 65 -11.06 7.98 -23.70
N ALA A 66 -10.90 8.98 -22.84
CA ALA A 66 -10.02 10.11 -23.14
C ALA A 66 -8.55 9.63 -23.23
N ALA A 67 -7.73 10.32 -24.02
CA ALA A 67 -6.33 9.91 -24.21
C ALA A 67 -5.52 9.95 -22.90
N ALA A 68 -5.83 10.88 -21.99
CA ALA A 68 -5.20 10.95 -20.67
C ALA A 68 -5.52 9.73 -19.80
N ASP A 69 -6.77 9.27 -19.81
CA ASP A 69 -7.20 8.08 -19.07
C ASP A 69 -6.66 6.79 -19.67
N LEU A 70 -6.33 6.81 -20.97
CA LEU A 70 -5.67 5.68 -21.64
C LEU A 70 -4.26 5.46 -21.10
N ALA A 71 -3.51 6.54 -20.89
CA ALA A 71 -2.17 6.46 -20.29
C ALA A 71 -2.24 5.97 -18.83
N LEU A 72 -3.25 6.42 -18.08
CA LEU A 72 -3.51 5.93 -16.73
C LEU A 72 -3.86 4.43 -16.72
N LEU A 73 -4.66 3.97 -17.70
CA LEU A 73 -4.99 2.56 -17.83
C LEU A 73 -3.76 1.71 -18.21
N ASP A 74 -2.86 2.23 -19.06
CA ASP A 74 -1.60 1.57 -19.41
C ASP A 74 -0.73 1.33 -18.17
N GLU A 75 -0.64 2.32 -17.28
CA GLU A 75 0.11 2.21 -16.01
C GLU A 75 -0.54 1.18 -15.06
N ILE A 76 -1.87 1.20 -14.93
CA ILE A 76 -2.62 0.31 -14.02
C ILE A 76 -2.60 -1.15 -14.48
N GLU A 77 -2.75 -1.41 -15.77
CA GLU A 77 -2.68 -2.77 -16.33
C GLU A 77 -1.23 -3.28 -16.39
N GLY A 78 -0.25 -2.42 -16.11
CA GLY A 78 1.16 -2.76 -16.11
C GLY A 78 1.63 -3.07 -17.53
N LEU A 79 1.45 -2.13 -18.46
CA LEU A 79 1.91 -2.24 -19.83
C LEU A 79 3.40 -2.64 -19.86
N GLY A 80 3.70 -3.79 -20.46
CA GLY A 80 5.06 -4.37 -20.51
C GLY A 80 5.54 -5.06 -19.21
N ARG A 81 4.71 -5.11 -18.17
CA ARG A 81 4.96 -5.76 -16.86
C ARG A 81 3.93 -6.83 -16.49
N GLY A 82 3.01 -7.15 -17.39
CA GLY A 82 1.97 -8.16 -17.17
C GLY A 82 0.92 -8.26 -18.27
N TYR A 83 0.70 -7.17 -19.02
CA TYR A 83 -0.11 -7.15 -20.24
C TYR A 83 0.58 -6.33 -21.32
N ASP A 84 0.34 -6.71 -22.58
CA ASP A 84 0.68 -5.92 -23.76
C ASP A 84 -0.60 -5.30 -24.33
N ARG A 85 -0.46 -4.06 -24.79
CA ARG A 85 -1.53 -3.37 -25.50
C ARG A 85 -1.56 -3.85 -26.95
N VAL A 86 -2.72 -4.34 -27.38
CA VAL A 86 -2.98 -4.75 -28.76
C VAL A 86 -4.16 -3.98 -29.32
N MET A 87 -4.15 -3.77 -30.63
CA MET A 87 -5.32 -3.26 -31.35
C MET A 87 -6.05 -4.43 -31.98
N LEU A 88 -7.29 -4.66 -31.54
CA LEU A 88 -8.18 -5.68 -32.11
C LEU A 88 -9.11 -5.04 -33.15
N ASP A 89 -9.40 -5.82 -34.19
CA ASP A 89 -10.52 -5.55 -35.09
C ASP A 89 -11.74 -6.33 -34.59
N LEU A 90 -12.76 -5.60 -34.15
CA LEU A 90 -13.96 -6.13 -33.51
C LEU A 90 -15.15 -5.80 -34.41
N ASP A 91 -15.27 -6.54 -35.51
CA ASP A 91 -16.33 -6.37 -36.52
C ASP A 91 -16.36 -4.96 -37.13
N GLY A 92 -15.19 -4.51 -37.64
CA GLY A 92 -15.03 -3.20 -38.28
C GLY A 92 -14.79 -2.04 -37.31
N GLN A 93 -14.79 -2.31 -36.00
CA GLN A 93 -14.41 -1.36 -34.97
C GLN A 93 -13.03 -1.70 -34.42
N ARG A 94 -12.08 -0.77 -34.57
CA ARG A 94 -10.74 -0.91 -33.98
C ARG A 94 -10.78 -0.48 -32.52
N ALA A 95 -10.58 -1.43 -31.61
CA ALA A 95 -10.51 -1.17 -30.18
C ALA A 95 -9.25 -1.75 -29.55
N MET A 96 -8.71 -0.99 -28.61
CA MET A 96 -7.58 -1.39 -27.79
C MET A 96 -8.00 -2.50 -26.82
N ALA A 97 -7.16 -3.49 -26.62
CA ALA A 97 -7.29 -4.47 -25.54
C ALA A 97 -5.92 -4.72 -24.90
N TYR A 98 -5.93 -5.20 -23.66
CA TYR A 98 -4.72 -5.67 -22.97
C TYR A 98 -4.71 -7.18 -23.05
N LEU A 99 -3.65 -7.81 -23.54
CA LEU A 99 -3.51 -9.27 -23.63
C LEU A 99 -2.24 -9.69 -22.90
N ALA A 100 -2.30 -10.78 -22.15
CA ALA A 100 -1.14 -11.28 -21.41
C ALA A 100 -0.22 -12.06 -22.37
N PRO A 101 1.03 -11.64 -22.54
CA PRO A 101 2.02 -12.40 -23.29
C PRO A 101 2.27 -13.78 -22.66
N PRO A 102 2.75 -14.78 -23.43
CA PRO A 102 3.01 -16.13 -22.92
C PRO A 102 3.87 -16.19 -21.65
N GLN A 103 4.87 -15.32 -21.52
CA GLN A 103 5.74 -15.28 -20.34
C GLN A 103 5.05 -14.80 -19.05
N PHE A 104 3.88 -14.18 -19.14
CA PHE A 104 3.07 -13.73 -18.00
C PHE A 104 1.85 -14.62 -17.76
N ARG A 105 1.85 -15.82 -18.36
CA ARG A 105 0.75 -16.79 -18.26
C ARG A 105 1.25 -18.12 -17.69
N ALA A 106 0.44 -18.72 -16.84
CA ALA A 106 0.67 -20.03 -16.25
C ALA A 106 -0.61 -20.88 -16.37
N PRO A 107 -0.63 -21.88 -17.28
CA PRO A 107 -1.79 -22.77 -17.44
C PRO A 107 -2.22 -23.41 -16.12
N GLY A 108 -3.53 -23.50 -15.88
CA GLY A 108 -4.09 -24.10 -14.67
C GLY A 108 -4.25 -23.14 -13.49
N MET A 109 -3.84 -21.88 -13.60
CA MET A 109 -4.22 -20.87 -12.60
C MET A 109 -5.73 -20.63 -12.57
N LEU A 110 -6.24 -20.38 -11.36
CA LEU A 110 -7.64 -20.10 -11.10
C LEU A 110 -7.81 -18.68 -10.55
N PRO A 111 -8.87 -17.97 -10.94
CA PRO A 111 -9.20 -16.68 -10.35
C PRO A 111 -9.67 -16.85 -8.90
N PHE A 112 -9.46 -15.81 -8.09
CA PHE A 112 -10.16 -15.73 -6.81
C PHE A 112 -11.66 -15.50 -7.01
N ASP A 113 -12.45 -16.01 -6.07
CA ASP A 113 -13.90 -15.85 -5.98
C ASP A 113 -14.37 -14.40 -6.17
N TRP A 114 -13.75 -13.44 -5.47
CA TRP A 114 -14.09 -12.02 -5.58
C TRP A 114 -13.71 -11.43 -6.95
N TYR A 115 -12.64 -11.90 -7.58
CA TYR A 115 -12.23 -11.43 -8.91
C TYR A 115 -13.21 -11.93 -9.97
N LEU A 116 -13.56 -13.21 -9.93
CA LEU A 116 -14.59 -13.77 -10.80
C LEU A 116 -15.95 -13.08 -10.56
N GLY A 117 -16.26 -12.71 -9.31
CA GLY A 117 -17.41 -11.90 -8.95
C GLY A 117 -17.47 -10.56 -9.70
N LEU A 118 -16.35 -9.84 -9.80
CA LEU A 118 -16.27 -8.59 -10.57
C LEU A 118 -16.51 -8.81 -12.08
N VAL A 119 -15.95 -9.87 -12.65
CA VAL A 119 -16.14 -10.23 -14.06
C VAL A 119 -17.61 -10.53 -14.34
N LEU A 120 -18.25 -11.32 -13.48
CA LEU A 120 -19.68 -11.66 -13.57
C LEU A 120 -20.58 -10.43 -13.40
N ALA A 121 -20.26 -9.56 -12.44
CA ALA A 121 -21.00 -8.32 -12.22
C ALA A 121 -20.91 -7.39 -13.45
N GLY A 122 -19.73 -7.27 -14.07
CA GLY A 122 -19.55 -6.52 -15.31
C GLY A 122 -20.36 -7.10 -16.47
N ALA A 123 -20.29 -8.43 -16.67
CA ALA A 123 -21.06 -9.11 -17.71
C ALA A 123 -22.58 -8.93 -17.54
N ARG A 124 -23.09 -9.00 -16.31
CA ARG A 124 -24.51 -8.77 -15.99
C ARG A 124 -24.89 -7.30 -16.14
N GLN A 125 -24.04 -6.37 -15.71
CA GLN A 125 -24.29 -4.93 -15.87
C GLN A 125 -24.40 -4.54 -17.34
N ALA A 126 -23.56 -5.13 -18.20
CA ALA A 126 -23.61 -4.93 -19.64
C ALA A 126 -24.75 -5.72 -20.31
N VAL A 127 -25.43 -6.62 -19.59
CA VAL A 127 -26.45 -7.51 -20.14
C VAL A 127 -25.89 -8.33 -21.32
N LEU A 128 -24.74 -8.99 -21.09
CA LEU A 128 -24.18 -9.94 -22.04
C LEU A 128 -25.09 -11.18 -22.19
N PRO A 129 -24.95 -11.97 -23.28
CA PRO A 129 -25.78 -13.16 -23.51
C PRO A 129 -25.82 -14.12 -22.30
N ALA A 130 -26.99 -14.71 -22.06
CA ALA A 130 -27.21 -15.52 -20.86
C ALA A 130 -26.35 -16.79 -20.82
N ASP A 131 -26.12 -17.40 -21.98
CA ASP A 131 -25.20 -18.52 -22.18
C ASP A 131 -23.74 -18.13 -21.88
N TRP A 132 -23.32 -16.92 -22.28
CA TRP A 132 -22.00 -16.40 -21.92
C TRP A 132 -21.85 -16.17 -20.41
N ILE A 133 -22.85 -15.57 -19.76
CA ILE A 133 -22.85 -15.37 -18.30
C ILE A 133 -22.83 -16.72 -17.58
N ALA A 134 -23.58 -17.72 -18.07
CA ALA A 134 -23.56 -19.07 -17.51
C ALA A 134 -22.17 -19.72 -17.65
N ARG A 135 -21.52 -19.54 -18.80
CA ARG A 135 -20.14 -20.02 -19.04
C ARG A 135 -19.13 -19.36 -18.10
N LEU A 136 -19.26 -18.06 -17.82
CA LEU A 136 -18.43 -17.36 -16.83
C LEU A 136 -18.71 -17.86 -15.41
N ALA A 137 -19.97 -18.11 -15.07
CA ALA A 137 -20.36 -18.58 -13.74
C ALA A 137 -19.91 -20.02 -13.46
N ALA A 138 -19.71 -20.83 -14.51
CA ALA A 138 -19.17 -22.18 -14.44
C ALA A 138 -17.64 -22.23 -14.39
N GLN A 139 -16.94 -21.09 -14.47
CA GLN A 139 -15.47 -21.08 -14.38
C GLN A 139 -15.02 -21.57 -13.00
N PRO A 140 -14.06 -22.51 -12.93
CA PRO A 140 -13.46 -22.89 -11.67
C PRO A 140 -12.78 -21.67 -11.04
N PHE A 141 -12.88 -21.56 -9.72
CA PHE A 141 -12.27 -20.50 -8.94
C PHE A 141 -11.74 -21.07 -7.63
N ILE A 142 -10.89 -20.30 -6.97
CA ILE A 142 -10.42 -20.57 -5.62
C ILE A 142 -10.94 -19.48 -4.68
N THR A 143 -11.32 -19.85 -3.46
CA THR A 143 -11.58 -18.84 -2.43
C THR A 143 -10.26 -18.15 -2.11
N ASP A 144 -10.27 -16.83 -2.03
CA ASP A 144 -9.07 -16.11 -1.60
C ASP A 144 -8.67 -16.56 -0.19
N PRO A 145 -7.47 -17.13 0.01
CA PRO A 145 -7.02 -17.55 1.32
C PRO A 145 -6.79 -16.36 2.26
N GLN A 146 -6.72 -15.13 1.75
CA GLN A 146 -6.54 -13.89 2.51
C GLN A 146 -7.84 -13.08 2.56
N PRO A 147 -8.69 -13.24 3.59
CA PRO A 147 -9.98 -12.53 3.68
C PRO A 147 -9.83 -11.01 3.77
N ASP A 148 -8.72 -10.53 4.35
CA ASP A 148 -8.47 -9.09 4.57
C ASP A 148 -7.69 -8.42 3.42
N ARG A 149 -7.43 -9.14 2.33
CA ARG A 149 -6.69 -8.60 1.19
C ARG A 149 -7.32 -7.29 0.70
N PRO A 150 -6.56 -6.18 0.58
CA PRO A 150 -7.13 -4.88 0.19
C PRO A 150 -7.90 -4.92 -1.13
N ARG A 151 -7.38 -5.62 -2.15
CA ARG A 151 -8.07 -5.82 -3.45
C ARG A 151 -9.36 -6.63 -3.32
N ARG A 152 -9.44 -7.56 -2.36
CA ARG A 152 -10.67 -8.31 -2.03
C ARG A 152 -11.67 -7.38 -1.35
N ALA A 153 -11.25 -6.60 -0.37
CA ALA A 153 -12.10 -5.63 0.31
C ALA A 153 -12.66 -4.58 -0.68
N GLU A 154 -11.83 -4.03 -1.57
CA GLU A 154 -12.24 -3.13 -2.66
C GLU A 154 -13.27 -3.80 -3.59
N ALA A 155 -12.99 -5.04 -4.01
CA ALA A 155 -13.90 -5.80 -4.87
C ALA A 155 -15.25 -6.06 -4.18
N LEU A 156 -15.23 -6.46 -2.91
CA LEU A 156 -16.44 -6.71 -2.14
C LEU A 156 -17.23 -5.43 -1.87
N ALA A 157 -16.57 -4.31 -1.59
CA ALA A 157 -17.22 -3.02 -1.43
C ALA A 157 -17.90 -2.58 -2.74
N LEU A 158 -17.22 -2.73 -3.88
CA LEU A 158 -17.79 -2.48 -5.20
C LEU A 158 -18.99 -3.37 -5.46
N LEU A 159 -18.90 -4.68 -5.18
CA LEU A 159 -19.99 -5.63 -5.38
C LEU A 159 -21.18 -5.37 -4.45
N ALA A 160 -20.93 -5.03 -3.18
CA ALA A 160 -21.95 -4.68 -2.20
C ALA A 160 -22.72 -3.41 -2.57
N GLY A 161 -22.07 -2.46 -3.25
CA GLY A 161 -22.69 -1.24 -3.77
C GLY A 161 -23.57 -1.45 -5.01
N LEU A 162 -23.62 -2.65 -5.60
CA LEU A 162 -24.42 -2.92 -6.78
C LEU A 162 -25.85 -3.36 -6.41
N PRO A 163 -26.85 -3.09 -7.28
CA PRO A 163 -28.18 -3.69 -7.16
C PRO A 163 -28.08 -5.21 -7.01
N ALA A 164 -28.85 -5.80 -6.09
CA ALA A 164 -28.78 -7.23 -5.73
C ALA A 164 -28.80 -8.20 -6.92
N ARG A 165 -29.50 -7.85 -8.01
CA ARG A 165 -29.55 -8.61 -9.28
C ARG A 165 -28.18 -8.75 -9.98
N LEU A 166 -27.22 -7.89 -9.66
CA LEU A 166 -25.86 -7.90 -10.21
C LEU A 166 -24.86 -8.59 -9.27
N ALA A 167 -25.11 -8.58 -7.96
CA ALA A 167 -24.20 -9.03 -6.90
C ALA A 167 -24.25 -10.53 -6.54
N THR A 168 -24.98 -11.36 -7.29
CA THR A 168 -25.12 -12.81 -7.00
C THR A 168 -23.85 -13.60 -7.37
N GLY A 169 -22.92 -13.71 -6.43
CA GLY A 169 -21.79 -14.66 -6.49
C GLY A 169 -22.08 -15.99 -5.78
N PRO A 170 -21.26 -17.03 -5.98
CA PRO A 170 -21.38 -18.27 -5.21
C PRO A 170 -21.01 -18.02 -3.74
N ARG A 171 -22.03 -18.06 -2.85
CA ARG A 171 -21.99 -18.02 -1.36
C ARG A 171 -21.60 -16.68 -0.70
N LEU A 172 -22.59 -15.80 -0.50
CA LEU A 172 -22.51 -14.59 0.33
C LEU A 172 -23.33 -14.68 1.65
N ARG A 173 -23.87 -15.84 2.02
CA ARG A 173 -24.85 -15.96 3.13
C ARG A 173 -24.34 -16.50 4.48
N ASP A 174 -23.14 -17.10 4.58
CA ASP A 174 -22.78 -17.92 5.76
C ASP A 174 -21.68 -17.35 6.70
N MET A 175 -21.35 -16.04 6.66
CA MET A 175 -20.16 -15.48 7.37
C MET A 175 -20.45 -14.56 8.57
N GLN A 176 -21.53 -14.76 9.34
CA GLN A 176 -21.75 -14.03 10.60
C GLN A 176 -21.88 -15.00 11.78
N GLY A 177 -20.84 -15.11 12.61
CA GLY A 177 -20.84 -15.91 13.84
C GLY A 177 -19.66 -15.58 14.78
N THR A 178 -20.00 -15.19 16.01
CA THR A 178 -19.20 -14.65 17.12
C THR A 178 -18.28 -15.65 17.83
N ALA A 179 -17.13 -15.19 18.39
CA ALA A 179 -16.40 -15.90 19.46
C ALA A 179 -15.63 -14.93 20.38
N ALA A 180 -15.55 -15.31 21.67
CA ALA A 180 -15.16 -14.51 22.83
C ALA A 180 -13.63 -14.45 23.10
N ARG A 181 -13.24 -13.52 23.98
CA ARG A 181 -11.87 -13.04 24.28
C ARG A 181 -11.33 -13.64 25.61
N PRO A 182 -10.05 -14.05 25.69
CA PRO A 182 -9.32 -14.22 26.96
C PRO A 182 -8.11 -13.23 27.06
N PRO A 183 -7.38 -13.13 28.20
CA PRO A 183 -7.14 -11.89 28.94
C PRO A 183 -5.86 -11.11 28.54
N GLN A 184 -5.88 -9.80 28.84
CA GLN A 184 -4.79 -8.84 28.66
C GLN A 184 -3.82 -8.84 29.84
N THR A 185 -2.53 -8.70 29.55
CA THR A 185 -1.52 -8.14 30.47
C THR A 185 -0.83 -6.98 29.78
N ASP A 186 -0.84 -5.83 30.45
CA ASP A 186 -0.40 -4.51 30.00
C ASP A 186 1.12 -4.41 29.80
N HIS A 187 1.55 -3.69 28.74
CA HIS A 187 2.67 -2.73 28.75
C HIS A 187 2.76 -1.98 27.40
N ALA A 188 1.88 -1.00 27.21
CA ALA A 188 2.01 0.22 26.41
C ALA A 188 0.62 0.88 26.40
N GLY A 189 0.51 2.12 26.88
CA GLY A 189 -0.78 2.78 27.11
C GLY A 189 -1.74 2.71 25.92
N PRO A 190 -3.07 2.64 26.17
CA PRO A 190 -4.06 2.48 25.12
C PRO A 190 -3.99 3.66 24.15
N ALA A 191 -3.91 3.36 22.85
CA ALA A 191 -4.23 4.33 21.82
C ALA A 191 -5.65 4.84 22.08
N PRO A 192 -5.92 6.16 22.00
CA PRO A 192 -7.28 6.63 22.03
C PRO A 192 -8.07 5.91 20.92
N GLU A 193 -9.32 5.56 21.19
CA GLU A 193 -10.29 5.11 20.18
C GLU A 193 -10.51 6.25 19.17
N GLY A 194 -9.52 6.48 18.31
CA GLY A 194 -9.54 7.46 17.24
C GLY A 194 -10.48 6.98 16.15
N GLY A 195 -11.24 7.92 15.58
CA GLY A 195 -12.09 7.68 14.42
C GLY A 195 -11.34 6.99 13.27
N ALA A 196 -12.09 6.42 12.33
CA ALA A 196 -11.49 5.76 11.18
C ALA A 196 -10.64 6.75 10.36
N LEU A 197 -9.33 6.51 10.24
CA LEU A 197 -8.48 7.25 9.30
C LEU A 197 -8.96 6.99 7.86
N HIS A 198 -9.39 8.03 7.17
CA HIS A 198 -9.78 7.98 5.77
C HIS A 198 -8.60 8.35 4.87
N ILE A 199 -8.25 7.46 3.94
CA ILE A 199 -7.17 7.68 2.99
C ILE A 199 -7.75 8.15 1.65
N HIS A 200 -7.27 9.29 1.18
CA HIS A 200 -7.67 9.91 -0.09
C HIS A 200 -6.45 9.95 -1.02
N GLN A 201 -6.58 9.39 -2.22
CA GLN A 201 -5.47 9.30 -3.18
C GLN A 201 -5.45 10.43 -4.21
N HIS A 202 -6.38 11.38 -4.14
CA HIS A 202 -6.47 12.52 -5.06
C HIS A 202 -7.06 13.74 -4.35
N TRP A 203 -6.78 14.93 -4.88
CA TRP A 203 -7.42 16.18 -4.42
C TRP A 203 -8.70 16.52 -5.20
N THR A 204 -9.03 15.74 -6.23
CA THR A 204 -10.23 15.91 -7.05
C THR A 204 -11.28 14.87 -6.72
N GLY A 205 -12.56 15.22 -6.87
CA GLY A 205 -13.67 14.28 -6.68
C GLY A 205 -13.89 13.83 -5.23
N LEU A 206 -13.36 14.57 -4.25
CA LEU A 206 -13.57 14.27 -2.84
C LEU A 206 -15.04 14.47 -2.43
N PRO A 207 -15.61 13.57 -1.60
CA PRO A 207 -16.90 13.81 -0.99
C PRO A 207 -16.82 15.04 -0.07
N ALA A 208 -17.94 15.73 0.14
CA ALA A 208 -17.99 16.93 0.98
C ALA A 208 -17.47 16.68 2.42
N SER A 209 -17.67 15.46 2.94
CA SER A 209 -17.20 15.04 4.26
C SER A 209 -15.68 14.87 4.37
N ALA A 210 -14.95 14.90 3.26
CA ALA A 210 -13.50 14.77 3.22
C ALA A 210 -12.79 16.12 2.94
N ARG A 211 -13.53 17.23 2.99
CA ARG A 211 -13.04 18.59 2.77
C ARG A 211 -13.10 19.40 4.08
N GLY A 212 -12.43 20.55 4.13
CA GLY A 212 -12.53 21.43 5.30
C GLY A 212 -11.56 21.11 6.43
N ALA A 213 -10.58 20.24 6.21
CA ALA A 213 -9.65 19.81 7.26
C ALA A 213 -8.62 20.90 7.64
N SER A 214 -8.16 20.87 8.89
CA SER A 214 -6.90 21.49 9.29
C SER A 214 -5.77 20.50 9.00
N VAL A 215 -4.85 20.86 8.11
CA VAL A 215 -3.88 19.91 7.55
C VAL A 215 -2.45 20.20 8.00
N ALA A 216 -1.71 19.16 8.36
CA ALA A 216 -0.26 19.19 8.36
C ALA A 216 0.26 18.76 6.97
N MET A 217 1.14 19.55 6.36
CA MET A 217 1.62 19.30 4.99
C MET A 217 3.12 19.05 4.95
N GLY A 218 3.54 17.96 4.28
CA GLY A 218 4.93 17.53 4.19
C GLY A 218 5.09 16.10 3.67
N ASN A 219 6.32 15.58 3.61
CA ASN A 219 6.57 14.21 3.15
C ASN A 219 6.35 13.13 4.22
N PHE A 220 6.43 13.51 5.51
CA PHE A 220 6.18 12.65 6.67
C PHE A 220 6.94 11.32 6.69
N ASP A 221 8.10 11.22 6.04
CA ASP A 221 8.92 10.00 6.04
C ASP A 221 9.56 9.79 7.43
N GLY A 222 9.14 8.72 8.10
CA GLY A 222 9.53 8.43 9.48
C GLY A 222 8.54 8.92 10.55
N VAL A 223 7.67 9.91 10.24
CA VAL A 223 6.77 10.56 11.23
C VAL A 223 7.46 10.85 12.57
N HIS A 224 8.68 11.41 12.49
CA HIS A 224 9.52 11.72 13.64
C HIS A 224 8.96 12.85 14.53
N ARG A 225 9.61 13.13 15.66
CA ARG A 225 9.16 14.16 16.61
C ARG A 225 8.96 15.55 15.99
N GLY A 226 9.82 15.95 15.04
CA GLY A 226 9.59 17.14 14.21
C GLY A 226 8.26 17.11 13.45
N HIS A 227 7.96 16.03 12.72
CA HIS A 227 6.66 15.85 12.07
C HIS A 227 5.49 15.84 13.06
N ARG A 228 5.68 15.23 14.24
CA ARG A 228 4.66 15.20 15.29
C ARG A 228 4.29 16.61 15.76
N ALA A 229 5.27 17.50 15.89
CA ALA A 229 5.01 18.91 16.23
C ALA A 229 4.19 19.64 15.15
N VAL A 230 4.46 19.39 13.87
CA VAL A 230 3.65 19.95 12.75
C VAL A 230 2.20 19.43 12.83
N ILE A 231 2.01 18.13 13.09
CA ILE A 231 0.68 17.51 13.22
C ILE A 231 -0.07 18.05 14.45
N ASP A 232 0.61 18.18 15.58
CA ASP A 232 0.00 18.69 16.81
C ASP A 232 -0.38 20.18 16.67
N ALA A 233 0.45 20.97 15.98
CA ALA A 233 0.13 22.37 15.64
C ALA A 233 -1.07 22.48 14.69
N ALA A 234 -1.18 21.60 13.67
CA ALA A 234 -2.36 21.53 12.81
C ALA A 234 -3.63 21.20 13.63
N ARG A 235 -3.54 20.26 14.58
CA ARG A 235 -4.67 19.91 15.46
C ARG A 235 -5.13 21.10 16.32
N ALA A 236 -4.20 21.93 16.77
CA ALA A 236 -4.49 23.07 17.64
C ALA A 236 -4.95 24.33 16.89
N ALA A 237 -4.79 24.38 15.56
CA ALA A 237 -4.97 25.60 14.79
C ALA A 237 -6.44 26.05 14.66
N CYS A 238 -7.36 25.12 14.46
CA CYS A 238 -8.80 25.41 14.38
C CYS A 238 -9.65 24.17 14.68
N ASP A 239 -10.93 24.40 14.96
CA ASP A 239 -11.92 23.34 15.15
C ASP A 239 -12.35 22.76 13.80
N ALA A 240 -11.55 21.82 13.30
CA ALA A 240 -11.76 21.14 12.02
C ALA A 240 -11.19 19.71 12.09
N PRO A 241 -11.63 18.78 11.22
CA PRO A 241 -11.02 17.46 11.12
C PRO A 241 -9.51 17.56 10.89
N LEU A 242 -8.75 16.69 11.57
CA LEU A 242 -7.30 16.67 11.44
C LEU A 242 -6.90 15.93 10.18
N GLY A 243 -6.22 16.63 9.27
CA GLY A 243 -5.71 16.07 8.04
C GLY A 243 -4.18 16.04 7.97
N VAL A 244 -3.66 15.18 7.11
CA VAL A 244 -2.26 15.16 6.69
C VAL A 244 -2.21 15.13 5.17
N ILE A 245 -1.51 16.08 4.57
CA ILE A 245 -1.17 16.06 3.14
C ILE A 245 0.25 15.52 2.99
N THR A 246 0.37 14.45 2.21
CA THR A 246 1.63 13.84 1.79
C THR A 246 1.57 13.45 0.32
N PHE A 247 2.69 12.95 -0.21
CA PHE A 247 2.87 12.68 -1.62
C PHE A 247 3.27 11.22 -1.85
N GLU A 248 2.68 10.59 -2.88
CA GLU A 248 2.97 9.20 -3.26
C GLU A 248 3.00 9.08 -4.81
N PRO A 249 4.09 8.60 -5.45
CA PRO A 249 5.38 8.25 -4.85
C PRO A 249 6.05 9.46 -4.17
N HIS A 250 7.08 9.19 -3.37
CA HIS A 250 7.77 10.26 -2.65
C HIS A 250 8.43 11.20 -3.67
N PRO A 251 8.38 12.55 -3.52
CA PRO A 251 8.87 13.49 -4.54
C PRO A 251 10.31 13.23 -4.99
N ARG A 252 11.17 12.85 -4.05
CA ARG A 252 12.56 12.43 -4.34
C ARG A 252 12.67 11.24 -5.30
N GLU A 253 11.76 10.27 -5.27
CA GLU A 253 11.76 9.15 -6.23
C GLU A 253 11.35 9.60 -7.63
N PHE A 254 10.46 10.60 -7.72
CA PHE A 254 10.10 11.20 -9.02
C PHE A 254 11.29 11.94 -9.63
N PHE A 255 12.03 12.73 -8.84
CA PHE A 255 13.18 13.49 -9.33
C PHE A 255 14.46 12.66 -9.49
N ALA A 256 14.57 11.54 -8.78
CA ALA A 256 15.74 10.67 -8.79
C ALA A 256 15.32 9.19 -8.78
N PRO A 257 14.73 8.68 -9.88
CA PRO A 257 14.21 7.31 -9.94
C PRO A 257 15.29 6.22 -9.82
N GLU A 258 16.52 6.54 -10.20
CA GLU A 258 17.67 5.63 -10.14
C GLU A 258 18.42 5.71 -8.79
N ALA A 259 17.99 6.56 -7.85
CA ALA A 259 18.64 6.69 -6.56
C ALA A 259 18.37 5.45 -5.68
N PRO A 260 19.29 5.09 -4.77
CA PRO A 260 19.05 4.02 -3.83
C PRO A 260 17.79 4.26 -2.98
N PRO A 261 17.08 3.18 -2.60
CA PRO A 261 15.97 3.24 -1.65
C PRO A 261 16.33 4.04 -0.39
N PHE A 262 15.45 4.95 0.01
CA PHE A 262 15.70 5.85 1.15
C PHE A 262 14.52 5.96 2.12
N ARG A 263 13.38 5.32 1.85
CA ARG A 263 12.18 5.47 2.69
C ARG A 263 12.42 4.88 4.07
N LEU A 264 12.16 5.65 5.11
CA LEU A 264 12.15 5.14 6.50
C LEU A 264 10.90 4.31 6.78
N MET A 265 9.86 4.44 5.96
CA MET A 265 8.64 3.64 6.09
C MET A 265 7.89 3.58 4.75
N ASN A 266 7.19 2.48 4.50
CA ASN A 266 6.26 2.39 3.38
C ASN A 266 4.95 3.15 3.67
N ALA A 267 4.09 3.27 2.66
CA ALA A 267 2.83 4.00 2.78
C ALA A 267 1.88 3.39 3.83
N GLU A 268 1.90 2.06 3.97
CA GLU A 268 1.11 1.34 4.97
C GLU A 268 1.55 1.69 6.40
N ALA A 269 2.85 1.62 6.68
CA ALA A 269 3.44 1.97 7.97
C ALA A 269 3.19 3.44 8.33
N ARG A 270 3.27 4.34 7.36
CA ARG A 270 2.91 5.75 7.55
C ARG A 270 1.43 5.89 7.93
N ALA A 271 0.52 5.25 7.20
CA ALA A 271 -0.91 5.29 7.52
C ALA A 271 -1.22 4.69 8.90
N ASN A 272 -0.59 3.55 9.23
CA ASN A 272 -0.69 2.92 10.55
C ASN A 272 -0.23 3.88 11.66
N ARG A 273 0.90 4.56 11.46
CA ARG A 273 1.42 5.53 12.42
C ARG A 273 0.50 6.73 12.57
N LEU A 274 0.06 7.35 11.48
CA LEU A 274 -0.82 8.52 11.49
C LEU A 274 -2.18 8.23 12.15
N ARG A 275 -2.73 7.03 11.95
CA ARG A 275 -3.95 6.59 12.65
C ARG A 275 -3.77 6.61 14.16
N ARG A 276 -2.63 6.12 14.67
CA ARG A 276 -2.32 6.17 16.12
C ARG A 276 -2.15 7.61 16.63
N LEU A 277 -1.91 8.59 15.76
CA LEU A 277 -1.87 10.01 16.13
C LEU A 277 -3.26 10.68 16.07
N GLY A 278 -4.33 9.94 15.76
CA GLY A 278 -5.69 10.47 15.66
C GLY A 278 -5.90 11.39 14.46
N VAL A 279 -5.24 11.10 13.34
CA VAL A 279 -5.50 11.79 12.06
C VAL A 279 -6.79 11.23 11.45
N ASP A 280 -7.69 12.11 11.03
CA ASP A 280 -8.98 11.76 10.41
C ASP A 280 -8.84 11.55 8.89
N HIS A 281 -8.02 12.38 8.24
CA HIS A 281 -7.83 12.35 6.79
C HIS A 281 -6.36 12.29 6.40
N LEU A 282 -5.98 11.30 5.62
CA LEU A 282 -4.67 11.22 4.98
C LEU A 282 -4.83 11.43 3.47
N TYR A 283 -4.46 12.61 2.99
CA TYR A 283 -4.42 12.96 1.58
C TYR A 283 -3.05 12.57 1.00
N GLN A 284 -2.98 11.41 0.35
CA GLN A 284 -1.79 10.93 -0.36
C GLN A 284 -1.89 11.36 -1.82
N LEU A 285 -1.41 12.56 -2.12
CA LEU A 285 -1.55 13.15 -3.44
C LEU A 285 -0.58 12.48 -4.44
N PRO A 286 -1.01 12.20 -5.68
CA PRO A 286 -0.18 11.55 -6.67
C PRO A 286 0.93 12.51 -7.10
N PHE A 287 2.17 12.20 -6.75
CA PHE A 287 3.30 13.03 -7.16
C PHE A 287 3.78 12.62 -8.54
N GLY A 288 3.57 13.49 -9.52
CA GLY A 288 4.00 13.30 -10.90
C GLY A 288 4.11 14.64 -11.62
N ALA A 289 4.24 14.60 -12.95
CA ALA A 289 4.48 15.79 -13.77
C ALA A 289 3.44 16.90 -13.56
N VAL A 290 2.17 16.54 -13.34
CA VAL A 290 1.09 17.51 -13.05
C VAL A 290 1.37 18.26 -11.76
N LEU A 291 1.52 17.55 -10.64
CA LEU A 291 1.71 18.17 -9.32
C LEU A 291 3.05 18.90 -9.21
N ALA A 292 4.11 18.33 -9.80
CA ALA A 292 5.44 18.93 -9.85
C ALA A 292 5.50 20.20 -10.73
N GLY A 293 4.59 20.33 -11.70
CA GLY A 293 4.49 21.45 -12.62
C GLY A 293 3.67 22.65 -12.11
N LEU A 294 2.94 22.51 -11.01
CA LEU A 294 2.10 23.60 -10.48
C LEU A 294 2.95 24.73 -9.89
N THR A 295 2.65 25.98 -10.22
CA THR A 295 3.22 27.12 -9.48
C THR A 295 2.72 27.13 -8.04
N PRO A 296 3.38 27.85 -7.10
CA PRO A 296 2.88 28.00 -5.73
C PRO A 296 1.42 28.46 -5.68
N GLU A 297 1.04 29.42 -6.51
CA GLU A 297 -0.33 29.95 -6.59
C GLU A 297 -1.32 28.92 -7.13
N ALA A 298 -0.95 28.19 -8.18
CA ALA A 298 -1.79 27.13 -8.74
C ALA A 298 -1.99 25.98 -7.75
N PHE A 299 -0.94 25.59 -7.02
CA PHE A 299 -1.04 24.59 -5.97
C PHE A 299 -1.97 25.06 -4.84
N ALA A 300 -1.81 26.30 -4.35
CA ALA A 300 -2.68 26.82 -3.30
C ALA A 300 -4.14 26.92 -3.74
N ARG A 301 -4.40 27.44 -4.95
CA ARG A 301 -5.77 27.55 -5.49
C ARG A 301 -6.38 26.19 -5.81
N ASP A 302 -5.76 25.43 -6.72
CA ASP A 302 -6.36 24.26 -7.34
C ASP A 302 -6.37 23.05 -6.39
N VAL A 303 -5.31 22.89 -5.59
CA VAL A 303 -5.15 21.74 -4.69
C VAL A 303 -5.73 22.07 -3.32
N LEU A 304 -5.20 23.10 -2.64
CA LEU A 304 -5.56 23.35 -1.24
C LEU A 304 -6.99 23.88 -1.10
N VAL A 305 -7.40 24.84 -1.94
CA VAL A 305 -8.70 25.50 -1.79
C VAL A 305 -9.80 24.81 -2.62
N GLU A 306 -9.62 24.68 -3.93
CA GLU A 306 -10.65 24.12 -4.81
C GLU A 306 -10.77 22.59 -4.65
N GLY A 307 -9.65 21.88 -4.50
CA GLY A 307 -9.63 20.43 -4.35
C GLY A 307 -9.99 19.96 -2.94
N LEU A 308 -9.15 20.32 -1.97
CA LEU A 308 -9.26 19.86 -0.58
C LEU A 308 -10.18 20.76 0.27
N GLY A 309 -10.30 22.04 -0.08
CA GLY A 309 -11.00 23.02 0.73
C GLY A 309 -10.44 23.13 2.14
N VAL A 310 -9.11 23.18 2.29
CA VAL A 310 -8.46 23.22 3.62
C VAL A 310 -8.92 24.44 4.41
N ALA A 311 -9.18 24.26 5.70
CA ALA A 311 -9.47 25.35 6.61
C ALA A 311 -8.17 26.04 7.08
N HIS A 312 -7.14 25.23 7.32
CA HIS A 312 -5.85 25.68 7.84
C HIS A 312 -4.74 24.75 7.38
N VAL A 313 -3.55 25.29 7.15
CA VAL A 313 -2.35 24.57 6.72
C VAL A 313 -1.21 24.80 7.70
N THR A 314 -0.60 23.72 8.19
CA THR A 314 0.59 23.78 9.03
C THR A 314 1.77 23.11 8.32
N VAL A 315 2.90 23.80 8.30
CA VAL A 315 4.16 23.34 7.67
C VAL A 315 5.34 23.55 8.62
N GLY A 316 6.44 22.84 8.39
CA GLY A 316 7.72 23.14 9.05
C GLY A 316 8.39 24.38 8.47
N GLN A 317 9.26 25.03 9.25
CA GLN A 317 9.97 26.25 8.84
C GLN A 317 10.88 26.09 7.60
N ASP A 318 11.31 24.88 7.29
CA ASP A 318 12.13 24.52 6.13
C ASP A 318 11.30 24.09 4.90
N PHE A 319 9.99 24.35 4.91
CA PHE A 319 9.07 23.91 3.87
C PHE A 319 9.19 24.73 2.57
N PHE A 320 9.19 24.01 1.45
CA PHE A 320 9.12 24.58 0.11
C PHE A 320 8.12 23.81 -0.75
N PHE A 321 7.46 24.50 -1.68
CA PHE A 321 6.46 23.93 -2.57
C PHE A 321 6.41 24.64 -3.92
N GLY A 322 5.58 24.11 -4.82
CA GLY A 322 5.45 24.58 -6.19
C GLY A 322 6.64 24.19 -7.07
N HIS A 323 6.47 24.41 -8.37
CA HIS A 323 7.42 24.09 -9.41
C HIS A 323 8.77 24.76 -9.11
N GLY A 324 9.83 23.96 -9.14
CA GLY A 324 11.19 24.45 -8.86
C GLY A 324 11.41 24.91 -7.42
N ARG A 325 10.56 24.50 -6.46
CA ARG A 325 10.61 24.95 -5.05
C ARG A 325 10.49 26.48 -4.93
N ALA A 326 9.71 27.10 -5.81
CA ALA A 326 9.58 28.55 -5.91
C ALA A 326 8.80 29.18 -4.74
N GLY A 327 7.98 28.41 -4.03
CA GLY A 327 7.22 28.87 -2.86
C GLY A 327 7.87 28.41 -1.55
N ASP A 328 7.90 29.30 -0.58
CA ASP A 328 8.36 29.09 0.80
C ASP A 328 7.24 29.38 1.82
N CYS A 329 7.58 29.43 3.11
CA CYS A 329 6.61 29.70 4.17
C CYS A 329 5.95 31.09 4.04
N ASP A 330 6.69 32.12 3.64
CA ASP A 330 6.15 33.48 3.46
C ASP A 330 5.17 33.51 2.29
N THR A 331 5.54 32.88 1.18
CA THR A 331 4.67 32.70 0.01
C THR A 331 3.36 31.99 0.40
N LEU A 332 3.44 30.96 1.24
CA LEU A 332 2.26 30.22 1.70
C LEU A 332 1.35 31.10 2.58
N CYS A 333 1.94 31.90 3.49
CA CYS A 333 1.19 32.85 4.32
C CYS A 333 0.44 33.88 3.48
N ASP A 334 1.10 34.47 2.48
CA ASP A 334 0.48 35.45 1.56
C ASP A 334 -0.66 34.82 0.76
N LEU A 335 -0.48 33.60 0.26
CA LEU A 335 -1.53 32.88 -0.46
C LEU A 335 -2.67 32.44 0.46
N GLY A 336 -2.39 32.10 1.71
CA GLY A 336 -3.40 31.83 2.74
C GLY A 336 -4.31 33.02 2.97
N GLN A 337 -3.73 34.22 3.15
CA GLN A 337 -4.50 35.47 3.28
C GLN A 337 -5.33 35.76 2.03
N ARG A 338 -4.75 35.56 0.84
CA ARG A 338 -5.42 35.85 -0.43
C ARG A 338 -6.56 34.89 -0.76
N PHE A 339 -6.40 33.60 -0.46
CA PHE A 339 -7.37 32.55 -0.83
C PHE A 339 -8.25 32.07 0.33
N GLY A 340 -8.06 32.60 1.54
CA GLY A 340 -8.97 32.42 2.66
C GLY A 340 -8.75 31.15 3.49
N PHE A 341 -7.49 30.72 3.67
CA PHE A 341 -7.13 29.64 4.60
C PHE A 341 -6.05 30.09 5.59
N GLY A 342 -6.09 29.55 6.80
CA GLY A 342 -5.09 29.87 7.84
C GLY A 342 -3.76 29.16 7.59
N VAL A 343 -2.67 29.76 8.05
CA VAL A 343 -1.31 29.18 7.94
C VAL A 343 -0.59 29.23 9.28
N THR A 344 0.07 28.13 9.64
CA THR A 344 0.99 28.07 10.78
C THR A 344 2.33 27.49 10.33
N VAL A 345 3.40 28.19 10.68
CA VAL A 345 4.77 27.70 10.48
C VAL A 345 5.28 27.16 11.81
N ALA A 346 5.43 25.86 11.90
CA ALA A 346 5.94 25.19 13.09
C ALA A 346 7.47 25.30 13.13
N PRO A 347 8.05 25.64 14.30
CA PRO A 347 9.51 25.69 14.46
C PRO A 347 10.11 24.28 14.31
N LEU A 348 11.38 24.23 13.91
CA LEU A 348 12.13 22.99 13.92
C LEU A 348 12.29 22.47 15.35
N VAL A 349 12.19 21.15 15.52
CA VAL A 349 12.32 20.47 16.82
C VAL A 349 13.60 19.67 16.82
N GLY A 350 14.39 19.81 17.87
CA GLY A 350 15.67 19.15 18.03
C GLY A 350 16.09 18.96 19.48
N GLU A 351 17.25 18.33 19.66
CA GLU A 351 17.92 18.11 20.94
C GLU A 351 19.41 18.39 20.78
N ASP A 352 20.06 18.92 21.83
CA ASP A 352 21.47 19.30 21.81
C ASP A 352 21.87 20.20 20.63
N GLY A 353 20.96 21.11 20.23
CA GLY A 353 21.18 22.03 19.11
C GLY A 353 21.17 21.36 17.72
N ARG A 354 20.65 20.12 17.61
CA ARG A 354 20.48 19.42 16.32
C ARG A 354 19.03 19.04 16.09
N ASP A 355 18.51 19.40 14.93
CA ASP A 355 17.12 19.11 14.56
C ASP A 355 16.91 17.61 14.29
N PHE A 356 15.74 17.12 14.67
CA PHE A 356 15.29 15.79 14.29
C PHE A 356 14.93 15.78 12.80
N SER A 357 15.69 15.04 12.00
CA SER A 357 15.49 14.93 10.55
C SER A 357 15.52 13.48 10.07
N SER A 358 14.80 13.18 8.99
CA SER A 358 14.87 11.87 8.34
C SER A 358 16.30 11.49 7.93
N THR A 359 17.15 12.46 7.60
CA THR A 359 18.57 12.22 7.27
C THR A 359 19.35 11.69 8.47
N ALA A 360 19.24 12.33 9.63
CA ALA A 360 19.91 11.87 10.85
C ALA A 360 19.40 10.48 11.29
N ILE A 361 18.11 10.22 11.13
CA ILE A 361 17.50 8.92 11.43
C ILE A 361 18.04 7.81 10.52
N ARG A 362 18.11 8.06 9.21
CA ARG A 362 18.71 7.11 8.25
C ARG A 362 20.16 6.78 8.62
N GLN A 363 20.94 7.79 8.99
CA GLN A 363 22.33 7.58 9.43
C GLN A 363 22.40 6.71 10.68
N ALA A 364 21.59 7.01 11.72
CA ALA A 364 21.56 6.21 12.94
C ALA A 364 21.20 4.74 12.66
N LEU A 365 20.19 4.50 11.81
CA LEU A 365 19.79 3.14 11.41
C LEU A 365 20.88 2.41 10.63
N ALA A 366 21.55 3.08 9.68
CA ALA A 366 22.64 2.50 8.90
C ALA A 366 23.86 2.13 9.76
N GLU A 367 24.06 2.82 10.89
CA GLU A 367 25.12 2.56 11.85
C GLU A 367 24.73 1.54 12.94
N GLY A 368 23.47 1.10 12.97
CA GLY A 368 22.92 0.17 13.96
C GLY A 368 22.55 0.83 15.30
N ARG A 369 22.48 2.17 15.35
CA ARG A 369 22.13 2.96 16.55
C ARG A 369 20.61 3.08 16.68
N THR A 370 19.93 1.96 16.96
CA THR A 370 18.45 1.89 17.04
C THR A 370 17.85 2.80 18.11
N ARG A 371 18.51 2.92 19.27
CA ARG A 371 18.12 3.82 20.37
C ARG A 371 18.14 5.30 19.96
N ASP A 372 19.15 5.71 19.20
CA ASP A 372 19.21 7.08 18.68
C ASP A 372 18.11 7.34 17.67
N ALA A 373 17.82 6.36 16.79
CA ALA A 373 16.69 6.45 15.88
C ALA A 373 15.36 6.56 16.64
N GLU A 374 15.14 5.74 17.66
CA GLU A 374 13.96 5.78 18.53
C GLU A 374 13.78 7.16 19.16
N ARG A 375 14.85 7.72 19.74
CA ARG A 375 14.83 9.04 20.38
C ARG A 375 14.36 10.12 19.41
N MET A 376 14.91 10.15 18.19
CA MET A 376 14.53 11.13 17.16
C MET A 376 13.12 10.90 16.61
N LEU A 377 12.70 9.64 16.46
CA LEU A 377 11.39 9.25 15.97
C LEU A 377 10.29 9.50 17.03
N GLY A 378 10.60 9.31 18.32
CA GLY A 378 9.62 9.17 19.40
C GLY A 378 8.88 7.83 19.38
N HIS A 379 9.45 6.84 18.69
CA HIS A 379 9.01 5.45 18.62
C HIS A 379 10.07 4.59 17.96
N TRP A 380 10.01 3.28 18.17
CA TRP A 380 10.88 2.34 17.45
C TRP A 380 10.67 2.44 15.95
N HIS A 381 11.77 2.37 15.19
CA HIS A 381 11.70 2.18 13.74
C HIS A 381 11.10 0.81 13.45
N ARG A 382 10.13 0.76 12.55
CA ARG A 382 9.40 -0.46 12.23
C ARG A 382 9.46 -0.77 10.74
N ILE A 383 9.60 -2.05 10.44
CA ILE A 383 9.41 -2.61 9.10
C ILE A 383 8.04 -3.29 9.11
N GLU A 384 7.16 -2.90 8.20
CA GLU A 384 5.80 -3.44 8.12
C GLU A 384 5.53 -4.07 6.76
N GLY A 385 4.80 -5.18 6.76
CA GLY A 385 4.40 -5.87 5.54
C GLY A 385 3.88 -7.28 5.79
N GLU A 386 3.56 -7.96 4.69
CA GLU A 386 3.09 -9.34 4.68
C GLU A 386 4.23 -10.33 4.97
N VAL A 387 3.93 -11.41 5.71
CA VAL A 387 4.85 -12.55 5.79
C VAL A 387 4.87 -13.33 4.49
N LEU A 388 6.05 -13.34 3.89
CA LEU A 388 6.36 -14.10 2.69
C LEU A 388 6.65 -15.58 3.00
N HIS A 389 6.36 -16.43 2.03
CA HIS A 389 6.75 -17.84 2.09
C HIS A 389 8.26 -17.96 1.87
N GLY A 390 9.00 -18.43 2.88
CA GLY A 390 10.43 -18.74 2.80
C GLY A 390 10.72 -20.24 2.59
N GLU A 391 11.99 -20.63 2.52
CA GLU A 391 12.45 -22.02 2.31
C GLU A 391 12.14 -22.98 3.48
N LYS A 392 11.46 -22.52 4.54
CA LYS A 392 11.07 -23.30 5.74
C LYS A 392 12.22 -23.97 6.51
N ARG A 393 13.49 -23.76 6.13
CA ARG A 393 14.69 -24.33 6.77
C ARG A 393 14.78 -24.08 8.27
N GLY A 394 14.38 -22.89 8.74
CA GLY A 394 14.34 -22.58 10.17
C GLY A 394 13.41 -23.50 10.96
N ARG A 395 12.29 -23.94 10.38
CA ARG A 395 11.33 -24.86 11.04
C ARG A 395 11.97 -26.21 11.37
N GLU A 396 12.84 -26.72 10.49
CA GLU A 396 13.57 -27.99 10.72
C GLU A 396 14.63 -27.87 11.82
N LEU A 397 15.05 -26.64 12.13
CA LEU A 397 16.05 -26.33 13.16
C LEU A 397 15.44 -25.88 14.50
N GLY A 398 14.10 -25.84 14.61
CA GLY A 398 13.40 -25.36 15.80
C GLY A 398 13.18 -23.84 15.85
N TYR A 399 13.53 -23.10 14.79
CA TYR A 399 13.38 -21.64 14.68
C TYR A 399 12.48 -21.27 13.50
N PRO A 400 11.14 -21.40 13.61
CA PRO A 400 10.24 -20.87 12.60
C PRO A 400 10.47 -19.36 12.43
N THR A 401 10.69 -18.92 11.18
CA THR A 401 10.88 -17.50 10.86
C THR A 401 9.80 -16.97 9.92
N ALA A 402 9.28 -15.78 10.24
CA ALA A 402 8.48 -14.95 9.36
C ALA A 402 9.44 -14.14 8.46
N ASN A 403 9.26 -14.22 7.14
CA ASN A 403 10.11 -13.52 6.17
C ASN A 403 9.37 -12.27 5.68
N MET A 404 10.03 -11.11 5.67
CA MET A 404 9.42 -9.84 5.27
C MET A 404 10.33 -9.07 4.31
N SER A 405 9.75 -8.59 3.20
CA SER A 405 10.47 -7.75 2.25
C SER A 405 10.84 -6.40 2.87
N VAL A 406 12.02 -5.93 2.52
CA VAL A 406 12.52 -4.58 2.82
C VAL A 406 12.73 -3.76 1.55
N ASP A 407 12.16 -4.23 0.43
CA ASP A 407 12.30 -3.57 -0.88
C ASP A 407 11.75 -2.14 -0.83
N GLY A 408 12.52 -1.20 -1.41
CA GLY A 408 12.15 0.21 -1.44
C GLY A 408 12.38 0.98 -0.13
N LEU A 409 12.88 0.32 0.93
CA LEU A 409 13.20 0.96 2.21
C LEU A 409 14.69 1.31 2.33
N HIS A 410 14.98 2.34 3.12
CA HIS A 410 16.32 2.57 3.67
C HIS A 410 16.68 1.39 4.56
N LEU A 411 17.76 0.69 4.23
CA LEU A 411 18.20 -0.47 4.99
C LEU A 411 18.88 -0.04 6.31
N PRO A 412 18.39 -0.50 7.47
CA PRO A 412 19.19 -0.53 8.68
C PRO A 412 20.45 -1.37 8.50
N LYS A 413 21.40 -1.24 9.43
CA LYS A 413 22.62 -2.03 9.43
C LYS A 413 22.32 -3.52 9.34
N LEU A 414 22.96 -4.23 8.42
CA LEU A 414 22.78 -5.68 8.34
C LEU A 414 23.29 -6.37 9.61
N GLY A 415 22.53 -7.36 10.09
CA GLY A 415 22.83 -8.09 11.31
C GLY A 415 21.58 -8.57 12.05
N VAL A 416 21.79 -8.94 13.32
CA VAL A 416 20.78 -9.50 14.20
C VAL A 416 20.27 -8.45 15.18
N TYR A 417 18.96 -8.44 15.40
CA TYR A 417 18.24 -7.46 16.21
C TYR A 417 17.35 -8.14 17.24
N ALA A 418 17.25 -7.55 18.44
CA ALA A 418 16.12 -7.78 19.32
C ALA A 418 14.91 -7.00 18.79
N VAL A 419 13.75 -7.66 18.70
CA VAL A 419 12.56 -7.06 18.06
C VAL A 419 11.27 -7.28 18.86
N LEU A 420 10.33 -6.35 18.67
CA LEU A 420 8.93 -6.51 19.05
C LEU A 420 8.08 -6.56 17.77
N ALA A 421 7.31 -7.62 17.59
CA ALA A 421 6.48 -7.82 16.42
C ALA A 421 4.99 -7.72 16.77
N ASP A 422 4.30 -6.73 16.19
CA ASP A 422 2.85 -6.63 16.25
C ASP A 422 2.28 -7.43 15.07
N VAL A 423 1.53 -8.51 15.34
CA VAL A 423 0.68 -9.16 14.34
C VAL A 423 -0.61 -8.33 14.25
N LEU A 424 -0.88 -7.74 13.09
CA LEU A 424 -1.93 -6.71 12.95
C LEU A 424 -3.33 -7.29 12.78
N GLY A 425 -3.43 -8.50 12.22
CA GLY A 425 -4.67 -9.19 11.88
C GLY A 425 -4.69 -10.67 12.31
N GLY A 426 -5.71 -11.39 11.86
CA GLY A 426 -5.79 -12.83 12.05
C GLY A 426 -5.99 -13.33 13.49
N PRO A 427 -5.99 -14.66 13.69
CA PRO A 427 -6.18 -15.28 15.01
C PRO A 427 -5.01 -15.06 15.97
N HIS A 428 -3.84 -14.68 15.44
CA HIS A 428 -2.60 -14.49 16.18
C HIS A 428 -2.30 -13.02 16.52
N LYS A 429 -3.29 -12.13 16.34
CA LYS A 429 -3.19 -10.70 16.63
C LYS A 429 -2.65 -10.46 18.05
N GLY A 430 -1.57 -9.70 18.16
CA GLY A 430 -0.89 -9.46 19.43
C GLY A 430 0.50 -8.87 19.24
N CYS A 431 1.18 -8.60 20.35
CA CYS A 431 2.58 -8.18 20.36
C CYS A 431 3.43 -9.33 20.88
N TRP A 432 4.49 -9.67 20.14
CA TRP A 432 5.34 -10.82 20.39
C TRP A 432 6.81 -10.38 20.43
N PRO A 433 7.57 -10.72 21.49
CA PRO A 433 9.00 -10.51 21.48
C PRO A 433 9.67 -11.51 20.55
N GLY A 434 10.82 -11.14 20.00
CA GLY A 434 11.54 -12.01 19.09
C GLY A 434 12.96 -11.55 18.81
N VAL A 435 13.61 -12.29 17.92
CA VAL A 435 14.90 -11.95 17.33
C VAL A 435 14.73 -11.90 15.81
N ALA A 436 15.34 -10.92 15.17
CA ALA A 436 15.29 -10.77 13.72
C ALA A 436 16.69 -10.75 13.12
N SER A 437 16.86 -11.41 11.98
CA SER A 437 18.02 -11.30 11.12
C SER A 437 17.68 -10.45 9.90
N LEU A 438 18.33 -9.30 9.77
CA LEU A 438 18.30 -8.48 8.56
C LEU A 438 19.57 -8.74 7.77
N GLY A 439 19.47 -9.47 6.68
CA GLY A 439 20.64 -9.95 5.95
C GLY A 439 20.36 -10.16 4.47
N VAL A 440 21.44 -10.40 3.72
CA VAL A 440 21.38 -10.66 2.29
C VAL A 440 21.52 -12.15 2.05
N ARG A 441 20.49 -12.78 1.47
CA ARG A 441 20.58 -14.18 1.08
C ARG A 441 21.35 -14.31 -0.24
N PRO A 442 22.44 -15.10 -0.30
CA PRO A 442 23.03 -15.49 -1.56
C PRO A 442 22.06 -16.45 -2.27
N MET A 443 21.30 -15.95 -3.23
CA MET A 443 20.48 -16.78 -4.11
C MET A 443 21.14 -16.86 -5.50
N PHE A 444 20.83 -17.89 -6.28
CA PHE A 444 21.18 -17.92 -7.70
C PHE A 444 20.43 -16.79 -8.43
N GLY A 445 21.03 -15.59 -8.49
CA GLY A 445 20.41 -14.37 -9.02
C GLY A 445 20.78 -13.11 -8.24
N GLU A 446 19.86 -12.12 -8.19
CA GLU A 446 20.06 -10.88 -7.43
C GLU A 446 20.02 -11.12 -5.91
N ASN A 447 21.09 -10.70 -5.24
CA ASN A 447 21.22 -10.68 -3.79
C ASN A 447 20.29 -9.62 -3.18
N ARG A 448 19.10 -10.03 -2.72
CA ARG A 448 18.13 -9.13 -2.07
C ARG A 448 18.15 -9.26 -0.54
N PRO A 449 18.18 -8.13 0.19
CA PRO A 449 18.04 -8.15 1.64
C PRO A 449 16.62 -8.57 2.04
N ASN A 450 16.52 -9.26 3.17
CA ASN A 450 15.25 -9.75 3.73
C ASN A 450 15.31 -9.67 5.25
N LEU A 451 14.16 -9.43 5.88
CA LEU A 451 14.03 -9.48 7.33
C LEU A 451 13.42 -10.84 7.73
N GLU A 452 14.14 -11.59 8.55
CA GLU A 452 13.70 -12.89 9.05
C GLU A 452 13.46 -12.81 10.55
N VAL A 453 12.22 -12.96 10.98
CA VAL A 453 11.82 -12.77 12.38
C VAL A 453 11.45 -14.11 13.01
N HIS A 454 12.15 -14.48 14.07
CA HIS A 454 11.78 -15.57 14.95
C HIS A 454 11.06 -15.02 16.18
N LEU A 455 9.78 -15.36 16.33
CA LEU A 455 8.98 -14.98 17.50
C LEU A 455 9.18 -15.98 18.62
N PHE A 456 9.35 -15.45 19.83
CA PHE A 456 9.48 -16.25 21.04
C PHE A 456 8.13 -16.78 21.50
N ASP A 457 8.13 -18.03 21.95
CA ASP A 457 6.98 -18.69 22.59
C ASP A 457 5.72 -18.65 21.70
N PHE A 458 5.92 -18.65 20.39
CA PHE A 458 4.89 -18.56 19.37
C PHE A 458 4.80 -19.87 18.59
N ASP A 459 3.61 -20.45 18.56
CA ASP A 459 3.28 -21.60 17.72
C ASP A 459 2.03 -21.26 16.89
N GLY A 460 2.23 -21.14 15.58
CA GLY A 460 1.21 -20.65 14.66
C GLY A 460 1.77 -20.41 13.26
N ASP A 461 0.86 -20.23 12.30
CA ASP A 461 1.23 -19.86 10.94
C ASP A 461 0.93 -18.39 10.71
N LEU A 462 1.95 -17.64 10.31
CA LEU A 462 1.86 -16.21 10.05
C LEU A 462 1.89 -15.89 8.55
N TYR A 463 1.98 -16.89 7.67
CA TYR A 463 1.99 -16.63 6.23
C TYR A 463 0.75 -15.87 5.78
N GLY A 464 0.97 -14.77 5.04
CA GLY A 464 -0.10 -13.88 4.60
C GLY A 464 -0.61 -12.89 5.65
N GLU A 465 -0.21 -13.02 6.91
CA GLU A 465 -0.50 -12.03 7.94
C GLU A 465 0.41 -10.81 7.77
N HIS A 466 -0.10 -9.64 8.15
CA HIS A 466 0.70 -8.42 8.21
C HIS A 466 1.33 -8.26 9.60
N LEU A 467 2.67 -8.14 9.61
CA LEU A 467 3.40 -7.77 10.82
C LEU A 467 3.89 -6.33 10.73
N SER A 468 4.04 -5.75 11.91
CA SER A 468 4.84 -4.56 12.12
C SER A 468 5.96 -4.90 13.09
N VAL A 469 7.21 -4.87 12.65
CA VAL A 469 8.37 -5.34 13.41
C VAL A 469 9.23 -4.15 13.82
N ALA A 470 9.23 -3.84 15.12
CA ALA A 470 10.07 -2.81 15.72
C ALA A 470 11.49 -3.34 15.94
N LEU A 471 12.48 -2.61 15.43
CA LEU A 471 13.90 -2.87 15.70
C LEU A 471 14.29 -2.17 17.01
N VAL A 472 14.40 -2.93 18.10
CA VAL A 472 14.67 -2.41 19.44
C VAL A 472 16.16 -2.20 19.66
N GLU A 473 16.96 -3.25 19.46
CA GLU A 473 18.40 -3.21 19.72
C GLU A 473 19.17 -3.99 18.66
N TYR A 474 20.29 -3.44 18.19
CA TYR A 474 21.22 -4.16 17.33
C TYR A 474 22.15 -5.02 18.18
N LEU A 475 22.14 -6.33 17.96
CA LEU A 475 22.91 -7.29 18.76
C LEU A 475 24.29 -7.51 18.16
N ARG A 476 24.35 -7.84 16.86
CA ARG A 476 25.62 -8.20 16.19
C ARG A 476 25.54 -8.17 14.67
N PRO A 477 26.67 -8.09 13.95
CA PRO A 477 26.72 -8.27 12.50
C PRO A 477 26.41 -9.72 12.09
N GLU A 478 26.17 -9.91 10.79
CA GLU A 478 26.09 -11.23 10.17
C GLU A 478 27.41 -12.00 10.39
N MET A 479 27.31 -13.30 10.65
CA MET A 479 28.44 -14.18 10.93
C MET A 479 28.37 -15.43 10.05
N LYS A 480 29.54 -16.01 9.74
CA LYS A 480 29.65 -17.33 9.11
C LYS A 480 29.88 -18.37 10.20
N PHE A 481 29.28 -19.55 10.05
CA PHE A 481 29.37 -20.63 11.03
C PHE A 481 29.95 -21.89 10.39
N ASP A 482 30.82 -22.58 11.14
CA ASP A 482 31.41 -23.86 10.74
C ASP A 482 30.45 -25.01 11.06
N GLY A 483 29.37 -25.08 10.29
CA GLY A 483 28.36 -26.12 10.40
C GLY A 483 27.18 -25.76 11.31
N LEU A 484 26.22 -26.68 11.37
CA LEU A 484 24.92 -26.45 11.98
C LEU A 484 24.96 -26.28 13.53
N PRO A 485 25.76 -27.04 14.30
CA PRO A 485 25.79 -26.87 15.75
C PRO A 485 26.25 -25.47 16.20
N ALA A 486 27.27 -24.91 15.54
CA ALA A 486 27.77 -23.57 15.84
C ALA A 486 26.74 -22.47 15.52
N LEU A 487 25.93 -22.67 14.47
CA LEU A 487 24.82 -21.77 14.14
C LEU A 487 23.76 -21.79 15.23
N ILE A 488 23.31 -22.98 15.66
CA ILE A 488 22.28 -23.12 16.70
C ILE A 488 22.76 -22.49 18.02
N GLU A 489 24.00 -22.77 18.45
CA GLU A 489 24.55 -22.18 19.68
C GLU A 489 24.58 -20.65 19.64
N GLN A 490 24.87 -20.05 18.49
CA GLN A 490 24.80 -18.59 18.36
C GLN A 490 23.35 -18.09 18.35
N MET A 491 22.41 -18.79 17.70
CA MET A 491 20.99 -18.43 17.69
C MET A 491 20.37 -18.49 19.09
N ASP A 492 20.77 -19.46 19.92
CA ASP A 492 20.39 -19.53 21.33
C ASP A 492 20.92 -18.35 22.14
N ARG A 493 22.18 -17.96 21.93
CA ARG A 493 22.78 -16.79 22.58
C ARG A 493 22.08 -15.50 22.17
N ASP A 494 21.83 -15.31 20.87
CA ASP A 494 21.11 -14.13 20.36
C ASP A 494 19.69 -14.06 20.94
N SER A 495 19.00 -15.21 21.05
CA SER A 495 17.65 -15.30 21.63
C SER A 495 17.65 -14.99 23.13
N ALA A 496 18.63 -15.49 23.87
CA ALA A 496 18.77 -15.21 25.31
C ALA A 496 19.06 -13.72 25.56
N GLU A 497 19.95 -13.11 24.78
CA GLU A 497 20.27 -11.68 24.86
C GLU A 497 19.06 -10.81 24.49
N ALA A 498 18.36 -11.14 23.40
CA ALA A 498 17.14 -10.46 23.00
C ALA A 498 16.05 -10.54 24.09
N ARG A 499 15.84 -11.71 24.70
CA ARG A 499 14.90 -11.85 25.82
C ARG A 499 15.28 -10.96 27.01
N ALA A 500 16.57 -10.90 27.36
CA ALA A 500 17.03 -10.04 28.45
C ALA A 500 16.78 -8.55 28.17
N ILE A 501 17.06 -8.10 26.93
CA ILE A 501 16.83 -6.71 26.50
C ILE A 501 15.33 -6.37 26.49
N LEU A 502 14.49 -7.26 25.96
CA LEU A 502 13.05 -7.03 25.79
C LEU A 502 12.25 -7.17 27.10
N SER A 503 12.82 -7.82 28.11
CA SER A 503 12.22 -7.94 29.45
C SER A 503 12.68 -6.83 30.41
N ALA A 504 13.65 -6.00 29.99
CA ALA A 504 14.08 -4.87 30.78
C ALA A 504 12.98 -3.77 30.78
N PRO A 505 12.66 -3.19 31.95
CA PRO A 505 11.55 -2.24 32.12
C PRO A 505 11.71 -0.92 31.36
#